data_AF-A0A9E4KNH2-F1
#
_entry.id   AF-A0A9E4KNH2-F1
#
_cell.length_a   1.000
_cell.length_b   1.000
_cell.length_c   1.000
_cell.angle_alpha   90.00
_cell.angle_beta   90.00
_cell.angle_gamma   90.00
#
_symmetry.space_group_name_H-M   'P 1'
#
loop_
_entity.id
_entity.type
_entity.pdbx_description
1 polymer ?
#
loop_
_entity_poly.entity_id
_entity_poly.type
_entity_poly.pdbx_seq_one_letter_code
_entity_poly.pdbx_strand_id
1 'polypeptide(L)'
;MYLVAFAAAWIAGLIIGLEANVYLPALFLLSITAVLLACLLRIRGASTWPAILIAVALVGFVRVEASGGNDHLGPSDSIKPIAVYGVIVSDPEISGTGVEFDISVEAVDRGNGLEESKGRVKVFSRPPRELVLSRDEPYFRYGDRLELTGRLEEPPVLGDFDYRAYLANQGIHSTMPFPQVRLLEDGGGTPARGF
;
A
#
# COMPACT_ATOMS: atom_id res chain seq x y z
N MET A 1 -17.51 33.23 -11.95
CA MET A 1 -16.28 32.96 -12.73
C MET A 1 -15.10 32.47 -11.87
N TYR A 2 -14.89 32.98 -10.66
CA TYR A 2 -13.78 32.54 -9.78
C TYR A 2 -13.83 31.08 -9.32
N LEU A 3 -15.03 30.52 -9.11
CA LEU A 3 -15.21 29.12 -8.71
C LEU A 3 -14.77 28.09 -9.77
N VAL A 4 -14.98 28.40 -11.05
CA VAL A 4 -14.59 27.51 -12.16
C VAL A 4 -13.07 27.49 -12.30
N ALA A 5 -12.42 28.65 -12.16
CA ALA A 5 -10.96 28.74 -12.13
C ALA A 5 -10.36 27.98 -10.92
N PHE A 6 -11.04 27.99 -9.77
CA PHE A 6 -10.64 27.26 -8.57
C PHE A 6 -10.71 25.73 -8.78
N ALA A 7 -11.83 25.24 -9.33
CA ALA A 7 -11.99 23.83 -9.64
C ALA A 7 -11.01 23.36 -10.72
N ALA A 8 -10.77 24.17 -11.76
CA ALA A 8 -9.82 23.85 -12.82
C ALA A 8 -8.37 23.80 -12.30
N ALA A 9 -7.97 24.76 -11.46
CA ALA A 9 -6.65 24.76 -10.85
C ALA A 9 -6.44 23.58 -9.88
N TRP A 10 -7.49 23.21 -9.13
CA TRP A 10 -7.48 22.04 -8.26
C TRP A 10 -7.28 20.74 -9.05
N ILE A 11 -8.05 20.56 -10.12
CA ILE A 11 -7.96 19.37 -10.98
C ILE A 11 -6.60 19.32 -11.69
N ALA A 12 -6.07 20.46 -12.15
CA ALA A 12 -4.75 20.51 -12.78
C ALA A 12 -3.62 20.13 -11.81
N GLY A 13 -3.67 20.62 -10.56
CA GLY A 13 -2.72 20.22 -9.51
C GLY A 13 -2.80 18.74 -9.17
N LEU A 14 -4.02 18.18 -9.16
CA LEU A 14 -4.26 16.75 -8.89
C LEU A 14 -3.69 15.86 -10.00
N ILE A 15 -3.84 16.25 -11.27
CA ILE A 15 -3.31 15.51 -12.42
C ILE A 15 -1.77 15.56 -12.45
N ILE A 16 -1.16 16.72 -12.17
CA ILE A 16 0.30 16.87 -12.16
C ILE A 16 0.93 16.07 -11.01
N GLY A 17 0.27 15.99 -9.85
CA GLY A 17 0.73 15.17 -8.72
C GLY A 17 0.64 13.67 -8.97
N LEU A 18 -0.20 13.22 -9.91
CA LEU A 18 -0.39 11.79 -10.20
C LEU A 18 0.74 11.20 -11.07
N GLU A 19 1.40 12.01 -11.89
CA GLU A 19 2.41 11.53 -12.86
C GLU A 19 3.87 11.82 -12.46
N ALA A 20 4.10 12.66 -11.44
CA ALA A 20 5.44 13.21 -11.20
C ALA A 20 6.11 12.58 -9.95
N ASN A 21 7.11 11.72 -10.18
CA ASN A 21 8.03 11.22 -9.15
C ASN A 21 9.04 12.34 -8.78
N VAL A 22 8.58 13.32 -7.98
CA VAL A 22 9.34 14.55 -7.71
C VAL A 22 10.11 14.46 -6.39
N TYR A 23 11.43 14.62 -6.50
CA TYR A 23 12.38 14.71 -5.38
C TYR A 23 12.01 15.83 -4.37
N LEU A 24 11.96 15.48 -3.08
CA LEU A 24 11.76 16.36 -1.90
C LEU A 24 12.36 17.79 -1.98
N PRO A 25 13.61 18.03 -2.46
CA PRO A 25 14.15 19.40 -2.57
C PRO A 25 13.38 20.31 -3.54
N ALA A 26 12.70 19.77 -4.55
CA ALA A 26 11.90 20.57 -5.48
C ALA A 26 10.66 21.17 -4.80
N LEU A 27 10.10 20.49 -3.79
CA LEU A 27 8.97 20.99 -2.99
C LEU A 27 9.39 22.15 -2.07
N PHE A 28 10.59 22.09 -1.50
CA PHE A 28 11.16 23.20 -0.74
C PHE A 28 11.42 24.43 -1.63
N LEU A 29 11.95 24.25 -2.83
CA LEU A 29 12.13 25.36 -3.78
C LEU A 29 10.79 25.97 -4.21
N LEU A 30 9.77 25.14 -4.46
CA LEU A 30 8.45 25.59 -4.90
C LEU A 30 7.71 26.35 -3.77
N SER A 31 7.79 25.87 -2.53
CA SER A 31 7.24 26.57 -1.35
C SER A 31 7.94 27.91 -1.08
N ILE A 32 9.27 28.00 -1.24
CA ILE A 32 10.01 29.26 -1.13
C ILE A 32 9.57 30.25 -2.23
N THR A 33 9.40 29.77 -3.45
CA THR A 33 8.95 30.61 -4.59
C THR A 33 7.53 31.14 -4.36
N ALA A 34 6.67 30.30 -3.81
CA ALA A 34 5.32 30.64 -3.38
C ALA A 34 5.29 31.74 -2.30
N VAL A 35 6.13 31.63 -1.28
CA VAL A 35 6.22 32.62 -0.19
C VAL A 35 6.79 33.94 -0.69
N LEU A 36 7.80 33.91 -1.57
CA LEU A 36 8.37 35.11 -2.19
C LEU A 36 7.35 35.83 -3.07
N LEU A 37 6.56 35.09 -3.86
CA LEU A 37 5.50 35.65 -4.70
C LEU A 37 4.37 36.27 -3.84
N ALA A 38 3.98 35.61 -2.74
CA ALA A 38 3.00 36.13 -1.80
C ALA A 38 3.48 37.40 -1.08
N CYS A 39 4.76 37.46 -0.71
CA CYS A 39 5.38 38.63 -0.10
C CYS A 39 5.45 39.81 -1.07
N LEU A 40 5.82 39.56 -2.33
CA LEU A 40 5.85 40.57 -3.40
C LEU A 40 4.45 41.15 -3.69
N LEU A 41 3.41 40.31 -3.72
CA LEU A 41 2.03 40.73 -3.95
C LEU A 41 1.46 41.54 -2.76
N ARG A 42 1.85 41.21 -1.51
CA ARG A 42 1.51 41.97 -0.30
C ARG A 42 2.12 43.37 -0.30
N ILE A 43 3.38 43.52 -0.73
CA ILE A 43 4.07 44.81 -0.78
C ILE A 43 3.44 45.75 -1.83
N ARG A 44 2.78 45.21 -2.87
CA ARG A 44 2.07 45.99 -3.90
C ARG A 44 0.60 46.31 -3.57
N GLY A 45 0.12 45.99 -2.37
CA GLY A 45 -1.28 46.24 -1.96
C GLY A 45 -2.31 45.40 -2.73
N ALA A 46 -1.88 44.32 -3.36
CA ALA A 46 -2.74 43.42 -4.11
C ALA A 46 -3.31 42.32 -3.20
N SER A 47 -4.47 41.80 -3.62
CA SER A 47 -5.27 40.82 -2.89
C SER A 47 -4.45 39.61 -2.42
N THR A 48 -4.61 39.21 -1.15
CA THR A 48 -3.90 38.09 -0.49
C THR A 48 -4.44 36.69 -0.84
N TRP A 49 -5.51 36.64 -1.64
CA TRP A 49 -6.13 35.40 -2.14
C TRP A 49 -5.20 34.39 -2.85
N PRO A 50 -4.21 34.78 -3.67
CA PRO A 50 -3.29 33.81 -4.27
C PRO A 50 -2.38 33.13 -3.23
N ALA A 51 -2.06 33.79 -2.11
CA ALA A 51 -1.28 33.17 -1.04
C ALA A 51 -2.07 32.08 -0.30
N ILE A 52 -3.38 32.29 -0.12
CA ILE A 52 -4.29 31.30 0.49
C ILE A 52 -4.49 30.10 -0.45
N LEU A 53 -4.61 30.35 -1.76
CA LEU A 53 -4.70 29.30 -2.77
C LEU A 53 -3.48 28.37 -2.77
N ILE A 54 -2.29 28.97 -2.67
CA ILE A 54 -1.02 28.23 -2.59
C ILE A 54 -0.94 27.43 -1.28
N ALA A 55 -1.37 27.99 -0.15
CA ALA A 55 -1.36 27.28 1.14
C ALA A 55 -2.30 26.06 1.12
N VAL A 56 -3.49 26.19 0.52
CA VAL A 56 -4.44 25.07 0.37
C VAL A 56 -3.89 24.00 -0.58
N ALA A 57 -3.24 24.40 -1.68
CA ALA A 57 -2.59 23.46 -2.59
C ALA A 57 -1.45 22.68 -1.92
N LEU A 58 -0.64 23.35 -1.09
CA LEU A 58 0.45 22.71 -0.34
C LEU A 58 -0.07 21.72 0.71
N VAL A 59 -1.20 22.04 1.39
CA VAL A 59 -1.84 21.10 2.32
C VAL A 59 -2.42 19.88 1.59
N GLY A 60 -2.97 20.08 0.39
CA GLY A 60 -3.42 18.98 -0.47
C GLY A 60 -2.28 18.05 -0.89
N PHE A 61 -1.11 18.61 -1.21
CA PHE A 61 0.09 17.86 -1.56
C PHE A 61 0.63 17.01 -0.40
N VAL A 62 0.73 17.58 0.82
CA VAL A 62 1.21 16.86 2.01
C VAL A 62 0.31 15.67 2.38
N ARG A 63 -0.99 15.75 2.09
CA ARG A 63 -1.94 14.66 2.39
C ARG A 63 -1.75 13.44 1.48
N VAL A 64 -1.27 13.63 0.25
CA VAL A 64 -1.06 12.55 -0.72
C VAL A 64 0.26 11.83 -0.47
N GLU A 65 1.31 12.56 -0.07
CA GLU A 65 2.58 11.95 0.37
C GLU A 65 2.42 11.12 1.65
N ALA A 66 1.58 11.53 2.60
CA ALA A 66 1.30 10.76 3.81
C ALA A 66 0.54 9.44 3.55
N SER A 67 -0.10 9.30 2.39
CA SER A 67 -0.71 8.04 1.92
C SER A 67 0.20 7.22 0.99
N GLY A 68 1.36 7.75 0.61
CA GLY A 68 2.31 7.16 -0.35
C GLY A 68 3.52 6.47 0.29
N GLY A 69 3.50 6.20 1.59
CA GLY A 69 4.55 5.46 2.28
C GLY A 69 4.41 3.95 2.09
N ASN A 70 4.53 3.47 0.85
CA ASN A 70 4.51 2.04 0.59
C ASN A 70 5.79 1.68 -0.16
N ASP A 71 6.73 1.05 0.55
CA ASP A 71 7.78 0.21 -0.06
C ASP A 71 7.08 -0.96 -0.74
N HIS A 72 6.48 -0.70 -1.91
CA HIS A 72 5.74 -1.70 -2.64
C HIS A 72 6.70 -2.83 -2.98
N LEU A 73 6.48 -3.97 -2.34
CA LEU A 73 7.01 -5.26 -2.78
C LEU A 73 6.36 -5.56 -4.13
N GLY A 74 6.91 -4.93 -5.16
CA GLY A 74 6.59 -5.22 -6.54
C GLY A 74 6.92 -6.69 -6.82
N PRO A 75 6.26 -7.29 -7.82
CA PRO A 75 6.57 -8.63 -8.28
C PRO A 75 8.05 -8.64 -8.66
N SER A 76 8.87 -9.18 -7.76
CA SER A 76 10.27 -9.38 -8.05
C SER A 76 10.30 -10.53 -9.03
N ASP A 77 10.88 -10.30 -10.20
CA ASP A 77 11.13 -11.25 -11.31
C ASP A 77 12.10 -12.40 -10.89
N SER A 78 12.02 -12.78 -9.62
CA SER A 78 12.84 -13.75 -8.95
C SER A 78 12.33 -15.14 -9.31
N ILE A 79 13.08 -15.79 -10.19
CA ILE A 79 12.99 -17.23 -10.44
C ILE A 79 13.18 -18.04 -9.14
N LYS A 80 13.73 -17.42 -8.08
CA LYS A 80 14.00 -18.04 -6.78
C LYS A 80 12.90 -17.74 -5.75
N PRO A 81 12.53 -18.72 -4.91
CA PRO A 81 11.63 -18.49 -3.79
C PRO A 81 12.27 -17.54 -2.78
N ILE A 82 11.47 -16.64 -2.22
CA ILE A 82 11.84 -15.70 -1.17
C ILE A 82 11.05 -16.04 0.10
N ALA A 83 11.61 -15.72 1.27
CA ALA A 83 10.92 -15.85 2.54
C ALA A 83 10.34 -14.49 2.93
N VAL A 84 9.05 -14.46 3.25
CA VAL A 84 8.30 -13.26 3.65
C VAL A 84 7.78 -13.46 5.05
N TYR A 85 8.06 -12.50 5.92
CA TYR A 85 7.63 -12.48 7.31
C TYR A 85 6.55 -11.42 7.48
N GLY A 86 5.43 -11.78 8.10
CA GLY A 86 4.34 -10.84 8.29
C GLY A 86 3.21 -11.36 9.16
N VAL A 87 2.17 -10.53 9.27
CA VAL A 87 0.99 -10.80 10.10
C VAL A 87 -0.27 -10.82 9.23
N ILE A 88 -1.16 -11.79 9.48
CA ILE A 88 -2.45 -11.86 8.78
C ILE A 88 -3.32 -10.67 9.21
N VAL A 89 -3.72 -9.85 8.25
CA VAL A 89 -4.51 -8.61 8.46
C VAL A 89 -5.92 -8.67 7.84
N SER A 90 -6.28 -9.77 7.20
CA SER A 90 -7.65 -10.04 6.75
C SER A 90 -8.21 -11.26 7.45
N ASP A 91 -9.54 -11.38 7.47
CA ASP A 91 -10.17 -12.64 7.83
C ASP A 91 -9.88 -13.67 6.74
N PRO A 92 -9.35 -14.87 7.08
CA PRO A 92 -9.06 -15.90 6.09
C PRO A 92 -10.35 -16.45 5.47
N GLU A 93 -10.42 -16.44 4.14
CA GLU A 93 -11.57 -16.89 3.37
C GLU A 93 -11.27 -18.25 2.72
N ILE A 94 -12.17 -19.22 2.90
CA ILE A 94 -12.01 -20.55 2.30
C ILE A 94 -12.41 -20.44 0.82
N SER A 95 -11.45 -20.66 -0.08
CA SER A 95 -11.65 -20.57 -1.52
C SER A 95 -11.20 -21.87 -2.20
N GLY A 96 -12.17 -22.66 -2.65
CA GLY A 96 -11.96 -23.96 -3.30
C GLY A 96 -11.32 -25.00 -2.38
N THR A 97 -10.02 -25.26 -2.56
CA THR A 97 -9.24 -26.24 -1.77
C THR A 97 -8.17 -25.60 -0.87
N GLY A 98 -8.12 -24.27 -0.84
CA GLY A 98 -7.17 -23.50 -0.06
C GLY A 98 -7.88 -22.41 0.74
N VAL A 99 -7.07 -21.61 1.40
CA VAL A 99 -7.50 -20.44 2.15
C VAL A 99 -6.79 -19.23 1.56
N GLU A 100 -7.57 -18.19 1.29
CA GLU A 100 -7.09 -16.90 0.84
C GLU A 100 -7.04 -15.92 2.02
N PHE A 101 -5.93 -15.21 2.16
CA PHE A 101 -5.78 -14.18 3.18
C PHE A 101 -4.73 -13.15 2.75
N ASP A 102 -4.82 -11.95 3.32
CA ASP A 102 -3.88 -10.88 3.10
C ASP A 102 -2.92 -10.77 4.29
N ILE A 103 -1.63 -10.68 3.98
CA ILE A 103 -0.56 -10.53 4.96
C ILE A 103 0.05 -9.12 4.86
N SER A 104 0.25 -8.48 6.01
CA SER A 104 1.09 -7.29 6.13
C SER A 104 2.53 -7.72 6.31
N VAL A 105 3.37 -7.40 5.34
CA VAL A 105 4.80 -7.73 5.37
C VAL A 105 5.50 -6.83 6.36
N GLU A 106 6.32 -7.45 7.21
CA GLU A 106 7.23 -6.77 8.15
C GLU A 106 8.68 -6.87 7.64
N ALA A 107 9.05 -8.03 7.09
CA ALA A 107 10.37 -8.27 6.57
C ALA A 107 10.38 -9.31 5.44
N VAL A 108 11.41 -9.25 4.60
CA VAL A 108 11.64 -10.17 3.48
C VAL A 108 13.09 -10.62 3.49
N ASP A 109 13.32 -11.92 3.32
CA ASP A 109 14.63 -12.49 3.07
C ASP A 109 14.71 -13.04 1.64
N ARG A 110 15.58 -12.44 0.84
CA ARG A 110 15.87 -12.84 -0.55
C ARG A 110 17.13 -13.70 -0.69
N GLY A 111 17.68 -14.18 0.43
CA GLY A 111 18.93 -14.93 0.51
C GLY A 111 20.17 -14.08 0.82
N ASN A 112 19.99 -12.77 1.03
CA ASN A 112 21.05 -11.82 1.41
C ASN A 112 20.87 -11.30 2.85
N GLY A 113 19.92 -11.86 3.61
CA GLY A 113 19.56 -11.41 4.95
C GLY A 113 18.19 -10.77 5.01
N LEU A 114 17.74 -10.54 6.25
CA LEU A 114 16.42 -10.01 6.54
C LEU A 114 16.37 -8.50 6.25
N GLU A 115 15.54 -8.11 5.29
CA GLU A 115 15.31 -6.72 4.89
C GLU A 115 13.92 -6.28 5.37
N GLU A 116 13.84 -5.21 6.15
CA GLU A 116 12.55 -4.64 6.55
C GLU A 116 11.84 -4.10 5.30
N SER A 117 10.58 -4.51 5.10
CA SER A 117 9.80 -4.08 3.96
C SER A 117 8.33 -4.00 4.33
N LYS A 118 7.67 -2.94 3.88
CA LYS A 118 6.27 -2.66 4.21
C LYS A 118 5.41 -2.79 2.97
N GLY A 119 4.58 -3.81 2.94
CA GLY A 119 3.62 -4.02 1.85
C GLY A 119 2.51 -4.96 2.25
N ARG A 120 1.46 -5.02 1.42
CA ARG A 120 0.44 -6.06 1.53
C ARG A 120 0.57 -7.04 0.39
N VAL A 121 0.50 -8.32 0.72
CA VAL A 121 0.56 -9.42 -0.23
C VAL A 121 -0.67 -10.29 -0.02
N LYS A 122 -1.32 -10.64 -1.13
CA LYS A 122 -2.42 -11.60 -1.11
C LYS A 122 -1.86 -13.01 -1.24
N VAL A 123 -2.25 -13.88 -0.33
CA VAL A 123 -1.70 -15.24 -0.21
C VAL A 123 -2.82 -16.24 -0.43
N PHE A 124 -2.55 -17.23 -1.27
CA PHE A 124 -3.44 -18.37 -1.45
C PHE A 124 -2.69 -19.63 -1.02
N SER A 125 -3.04 -20.18 0.14
CA SER A 125 -2.29 -21.33 0.70
C SER A 125 -3.18 -22.45 1.16
N ARG A 126 -2.64 -23.68 1.16
CA ARG A 126 -3.28 -24.82 1.81
C ARG A 126 -2.75 -24.94 3.24
N PRO A 127 -3.61 -25.25 4.23
CA PRO A 127 -3.17 -25.48 5.59
C PRO A 127 -2.08 -26.56 5.63
N PRO A 128 -0.87 -26.27 6.15
CA PRO A 128 0.17 -27.28 6.30
C PRO A 128 -0.24 -28.30 7.36
N ARG A 129 0.28 -29.52 7.26
CA ARG A 129 -0.15 -30.64 8.12
C ARG A 129 0.04 -30.33 9.60
N GLU A 130 1.10 -29.59 9.93
CA GLU A 130 1.43 -29.16 11.28
C GLU A 130 0.35 -28.25 11.87
N LEU A 131 -0.24 -27.35 11.07
CA LEU A 131 -1.35 -26.50 11.49
C LEU A 131 -2.64 -27.31 11.66
N VAL A 132 -2.90 -28.24 10.76
CA VAL A 132 -4.09 -29.12 10.83
C VAL A 132 -4.06 -30.01 12.07
N LEU A 133 -2.88 -30.43 12.53
CA LEU A 133 -2.72 -31.25 13.73
C LEU A 133 -2.75 -30.44 15.03
N SER A 134 -2.44 -29.14 14.98
CA SER A 134 -2.35 -28.27 16.17
C SER A 134 -3.58 -27.41 16.41
N ARG A 135 -4.40 -27.17 15.39
CA ARG A 135 -5.59 -26.30 15.46
C ARG A 135 -6.76 -26.84 14.64
N ASP A 136 -7.96 -26.62 15.17
CA ASP A 136 -9.20 -26.77 14.42
C ASP A 136 -9.43 -25.58 13.47
N GLU A 137 -10.25 -25.83 12.44
CA GLU A 137 -10.64 -24.81 11.46
C GLU A 137 -11.32 -23.60 12.15
N PRO A 138 -11.00 -22.35 11.77
CA PRO A 138 -10.04 -21.93 10.75
C PRO A 138 -8.58 -22.08 11.20
N TYR A 139 -7.76 -22.72 10.35
CA TYR A 139 -6.35 -23.04 10.62
C TYR A 139 -5.48 -21.78 10.69
N PHE A 140 -5.72 -20.85 9.76
CA PHE A 140 -5.16 -19.50 9.77
C PHE A 140 -6.11 -18.57 10.49
N ARG A 141 -5.58 -17.65 11.30
CA ARG A 141 -6.37 -16.69 12.08
C ARG A 141 -5.83 -15.29 11.91
N TYR A 142 -6.73 -14.32 11.96
CA TYR A 142 -6.34 -12.92 12.02
C TYR A 142 -5.34 -12.70 13.17
N GLY A 143 -4.26 -11.97 12.88
CA GLY A 143 -3.18 -11.70 13.82
C GLY A 143 -2.07 -12.75 13.87
N ASP A 144 -2.22 -13.91 13.22
CA ASP A 144 -1.16 -14.92 13.18
C ASP A 144 0.08 -14.34 12.47
N ARG A 145 1.25 -14.56 13.07
CA ARG A 145 2.55 -14.20 12.48
C ARG A 145 3.08 -15.40 11.72
N LEU A 146 3.26 -15.23 10.41
CA LEU A 146 3.65 -16.30 9.50
C LEU A 146 4.98 -15.99 8.82
N GLU A 147 5.73 -17.05 8.55
CA GLU A 147 6.77 -17.08 7.53
C GLU A 147 6.23 -17.81 6.30
N LEU A 148 6.31 -17.14 5.16
CA LEU A 148 5.85 -17.63 3.87
C LEU A 148 7.03 -17.74 2.94
N THR A 149 7.36 -18.96 2.53
CA THR A 149 8.42 -19.22 1.55
C THR A 149 7.80 -19.59 0.22
N GLY A 150 7.95 -18.71 -0.76
CA GLY A 150 7.28 -18.85 -2.04
C GLY A 150 7.75 -17.81 -3.07
N ARG A 151 7.04 -17.74 -4.19
CA ARG A 151 7.31 -16.79 -5.25
C ARG A 151 6.27 -15.68 -5.20
N LEU A 152 6.73 -14.43 -5.28
CA LEU A 152 5.82 -13.31 -5.51
C LEU A 152 5.51 -13.26 -7.00
N GLU A 153 4.23 -13.24 -7.31
CA GLU A 153 3.70 -13.22 -8.68
C GLU A 153 2.81 -11.99 -8.86
N GLU A 154 2.77 -11.48 -10.09
CA GLU A 154 1.79 -10.45 -10.45
C GLU A 154 0.37 -10.99 -10.30
N PRO A 155 -0.56 -10.19 -9.77
CA PRO A 155 -1.96 -10.57 -9.80
C PRO A 155 -2.42 -10.90 -11.23
N PRO A 156 -3.11 -12.04 -11.42
CA PRO A 156 -3.60 -12.45 -12.73
C PRO A 156 -4.70 -11.51 -13.21
N VAL A 157 -4.83 -11.37 -14.54
CA VAL A 157 -5.97 -10.71 -15.16
C VAL A 157 -7.10 -11.75 -15.31
N LEU A 158 -8.25 -11.48 -14.70
CA LEU A 158 -9.38 -12.40 -14.69
C LEU A 158 -10.38 -12.03 -15.79
N GLY A 159 -10.14 -12.53 -17.00
CA GLY A 159 -11.02 -12.31 -18.16
C GLY A 159 -11.20 -10.82 -18.44
N ASP A 160 -12.46 -10.35 -18.44
CA ASP A 160 -12.82 -8.95 -18.68
C ASP A 160 -12.70 -8.04 -17.43
N PHE A 161 -12.40 -8.60 -16.25
CA PHE A 161 -12.25 -7.85 -15.01
C PHE A 161 -10.77 -7.56 -14.71
N ASP A 162 -10.46 -6.27 -14.50
CA ASP A 162 -9.13 -5.83 -14.08
C ASP A 162 -8.91 -6.07 -12.57
N TYR A 163 -8.68 -7.34 -12.24
CA TYR A 163 -8.41 -7.79 -10.88
C TYR A 163 -7.14 -7.14 -10.29
N ARG A 164 -6.17 -6.81 -11.16
CA ARG A 164 -4.96 -6.11 -10.76
C ARG A 164 -5.25 -4.70 -10.27
N ALA A 165 -6.07 -3.94 -11.00
CA ALA A 165 -6.48 -2.61 -10.58
C ALA A 165 -7.29 -2.64 -9.28
N TYR A 166 -8.14 -3.65 -9.10
CA TYR A 166 -8.88 -3.88 -7.86
C TYR A 166 -7.95 -4.07 -6.66
N LEU A 167 -6.94 -4.94 -6.79
CA LEU A 167 -5.98 -5.20 -5.72
C LEU A 167 -5.04 -4.02 -5.45
N ALA A 168 -4.65 -3.30 -6.49
CA ALA A 168 -3.84 -2.09 -6.35
C ALA A 168 -4.57 -1.02 -5.51
N ASN A 169 -5.89 -0.87 -5.66
CA ASN A 169 -6.70 0.01 -4.82
C ASN A 169 -6.75 -0.45 -3.35
N GLN A 170 -6.55 -1.74 -3.10
CA GLN A 170 -6.37 -2.31 -1.76
C GLN A 170 -4.90 -2.29 -1.32
N GLY A 171 -4.00 -1.59 -2.02
CA GLY A 171 -2.57 -1.54 -1.71
C GLY A 171 -1.85 -2.88 -1.81
N ILE A 172 -2.44 -3.85 -2.52
CA ILE A 172 -1.87 -5.17 -2.78
C ILE A 172 -1.33 -5.16 -4.21
N HIS A 173 -0.01 -5.29 -4.34
CA HIS A 173 0.66 -5.23 -5.65
C HIS A 173 1.21 -6.58 -6.11
N SER A 174 1.22 -7.56 -5.22
CA SER A 174 1.76 -8.90 -5.48
C SER A 174 0.88 -9.96 -4.82
N THR A 175 0.87 -11.13 -5.44
CA THR A 175 0.24 -12.34 -4.92
C THR A 175 1.28 -13.41 -4.65
N MET A 176 1.01 -14.34 -3.74
CA MET A 176 1.87 -15.48 -3.47
C MET A 176 1.02 -16.75 -3.49
N PRO A 177 0.98 -17.47 -4.62
CA PRO A 177 0.22 -18.71 -4.74
C PRO A 177 1.01 -19.89 -4.15
N PHE A 178 0.33 -20.67 -3.32
CA PHE A 178 0.79 -21.90 -2.68
C PHE A 178 2.19 -21.83 -2.03
N PRO A 179 2.48 -20.85 -1.16
CA PRO A 179 3.73 -20.83 -0.43
C PRO A 179 3.80 -21.96 0.61
N GLN A 180 5.03 -22.31 0.99
CA GLN A 180 5.25 -23.04 2.23
C GLN A 180 5.01 -22.10 3.40
N VAL A 181 4.17 -22.51 4.34
CA VAL A 181 3.75 -21.67 5.47
C VAL A 181 4.27 -22.26 6.77
N ARG A 182 4.90 -21.43 7.59
CA ARG A 182 5.27 -21.75 8.97
C ARG A 182 4.67 -20.73 9.91
N LEU A 183 3.90 -21.20 10.90
CA LEU A 183 3.40 -20.36 11.98
C LEU A 183 4.56 -20.03 12.93
N LEU A 184 4.82 -18.74 13.13
CA LEU A 184 5.83 -18.25 14.07
C LEU A 184 5.20 -17.90 15.42
N GLU A 185 4.05 -17.24 15.39
CA GLU A 185 3.36 -16.78 16.59
C GLU A 185 1.84 -16.83 16.37
N ASP A 186 1.14 -17.28 17.41
CA ASP A 186 -0.33 -17.30 17.46
C ASP A 186 -0.85 -15.88 17.69
N GLY A 187 -1.70 -15.39 16.78
CA GLY A 187 -2.30 -14.06 16.87
C GLY A 187 -3.33 -13.89 17.98
N GLY A 188 -3.72 -14.98 18.66
CA GLY A 188 -4.73 -14.97 19.71
C GLY A 188 -6.14 -14.63 19.22
N GLY A 189 -6.41 -14.81 17.92
CA GLY A 189 -7.59 -14.28 17.23
C GLY A 189 -8.92 -14.53 17.95
N THR A 190 -9.51 -13.45 18.48
CA THR A 190 -10.95 -13.38 18.77
C THR A 190 -11.61 -12.79 17.52
N PRO A 191 -12.54 -13.50 16.85
CA PRO A 191 -13.15 -12.98 15.63
C PRO A 191 -13.90 -11.68 15.92
N ALA A 192 -13.63 -10.64 15.13
CA ALA A 192 -14.43 -9.42 15.16
C ALA A 192 -15.80 -9.75 14.53
N ARG A 193 -16.78 -10.10 15.37
CA ARG A 193 -18.19 -10.20 14.95
C ARG A 193 -18.64 -8.84 14.42
N GLY A 194 -18.73 -8.73 13.10
CA GLY A 194 -19.39 -7.60 12.43
C GLY A 194 -20.88 -7.57 12.79
N PHE A 195 -21.36 -6.36 13.09
CA PHE A 195 -22.78 -5.98 13.14
C PHE A 195 -23.22 -5.44 11.79
#